data_AF-A0A526YRG9-F1
#
_entry.id   AF-A0A526YRG9-F1
#
_cell.length_a   1.000
_cell.length_b   1.000
_cell.length_c   1.000
_cell.angle_alpha   90.00
_cell.angle_beta   90.00
_cell.angle_gamma   90.00
#
_symmetry.space_group_name_H-M   'P 1'
#
loop_
_entity.id
_entity.type
_entity.pdbx_description
1 polymer ?
#
loop_
_entity_poly.entity_id
_entity_poly.type
_entity_poly.pdbx_seq_one_letter_code
_entity_poly.pdbx_strand_id
1 'polypeptide(L)'
;MRQQRIRIAAIDACELRQTGLRNGKVWQCGIEGRAFLRRMIDGKHVSCRIIDRDQYRRLVGHCFYKETDVGLAMVRAGLAESMLRYLPSSHPINLVEYGEAENSARDRRLGLWSAEIESPHLYRRAKKPPAH
;
A
#
# COMPACT_ATOMS: atom_id res chain seq x y z
N MET A 1 -6.33 -23.98 -10.77
CA MET A 1 -6.74 -22.76 -10.02
C MET A 1 -6.29 -21.54 -10.81
N ARG A 2 -7.18 -20.59 -11.08
CA ARG A 2 -6.84 -19.37 -11.83
C ARG A 2 -6.12 -18.41 -10.88
N GLN A 3 -4.84 -18.12 -11.12
CA GLN A 3 -4.12 -17.10 -10.37
C GLN A 3 -4.75 -15.74 -10.67
N GLN A 4 -5.20 -15.05 -9.63
CA GLN A 4 -5.83 -13.74 -9.76
C GLN A 4 -4.97 -12.69 -9.05
N ARG A 5 -4.60 -11.64 -9.79
CA ARG A 5 -3.81 -10.53 -9.25
C ARG A 5 -4.76 -9.44 -8.75
N ILE A 6 -4.71 -9.18 -7.44
CA ILE A 6 -5.53 -8.16 -6.77
C ILE A 6 -4.60 -7.07 -6.25
N ARG A 7 -4.95 -5.81 -6.50
CA ARG A 7 -4.33 -4.64 -5.86
C ARG A 7 -5.07 -4.35 -4.57
N ILE A 8 -4.32 -4.16 -3.48
CA ILE A 8 -4.90 -3.77 -2.19
C ILE A 8 -5.45 -2.35 -2.34
N ALA A 9 -6.71 -2.18 -1.95
CA ALA A 9 -7.41 -0.90 -1.98
C ALA A 9 -6.81 0.11 -0.98
N ALA A 10 -7.16 1.39 -1.17
CA ALA A 10 -6.84 2.49 -0.25
C ALA A 10 -5.37 2.76 0.03
N ILE A 11 -4.42 2.07 -0.61
CA ILE A 11 -2.99 2.25 -0.31
C ILE A 11 -2.12 2.43 -1.54
N ASP A 12 -0.99 3.10 -1.31
CA ASP A 12 0.15 3.11 -2.22
C ASP A 12 1.44 2.70 -1.52
N ALA A 13 2.00 1.55 -1.90
CA ALA A 13 3.29 1.08 -1.41
C ALA A 13 4.39 1.36 -2.43
N CYS A 14 5.62 1.47 -1.95
CA CYS A 14 6.81 1.62 -2.79
C CYS A 14 6.86 0.56 -3.90
N GLU A 15 7.23 0.98 -5.10
CA GLU A 15 7.58 0.04 -6.16
C GLU A 15 8.78 -0.81 -5.73
N LEU A 16 8.90 -2.04 -6.23
CA LEU A 16 9.88 -3.02 -5.73
C LEU A 16 11.33 -2.50 -5.73
N ARG A 17 11.68 -1.66 -6.73
CA ARG A 17 13.01 -1.06 -6.90
C ARG A 17 13.11 0.38 -6.39
N GLN A 18 12.08 0.90 -5.72
CA GLN A 18 12.09 2.23 -5.13
C GLN A 18 12.95 2.24 -3.87
N THR A 19 13.87 3.20 -3.81
CA THR A 19 14.80 3.43 -2.70
C THR A 19 14.67 4.85 -2.18
N GLY A 20 14.97 5.05 -0.90
CA GLY A 20 15.16 6.37 -0.29
C GLY A 20 16.44 6.40 0.53
N LEU A 21 16.64 7.45 1.32
CA LEU A 21 17.71 7.55 2.30
C LEU A 21 17.12 7.54 3.72
N ARG A 22 17.62 6.67 4.59
CA ARG A 22 17.29 6.65 6.02
C ARG A 22 18.58 6.75 6.80
N ASN A 23 18.73 7.80 7.61
CA ASN A 23 19.96 8.07 8.37
C ASN A 23 21.23 8.07 7.49
N GLY A 24 21.14 8.72 6.32
CA GLY A 24 22.24 8.81 5.35
C GLY A 24 22.58 7.52 4.60
N LYS A 25 21.83 6.43 4.79
CA LYS A 25 22.04 5.14 4.10
C LYS A 25 20.90 4.82 3.16
N VAL A 26 21.23 4.16 2.05
CA VAL A 26 20.23 3.67 1.09
C VAL A 26 19.27 2.72 1.78
N TRP A 27 17.99 3.06 1.70
CA TRP A 27 16.89 2.30 2.26
C TRP A 27 16.04 1.68 1.14
N GLN A 28 15.92 0.35 1.13
CA GLN A 28 15.21 -0.40 0.10
C GLN A 28 13.71 -0.47 0.39
N CYS A 29 13.01 0.65 0.28
CA CYS A 29 11.60 0.79 0.62
C CYS A 29 10.71 -0.31 0.01
N GLY A 30 10.84 -0.56 -1.29
CA GLY A 30 10.04 -1.58 -1.98
C GLY A 30 10.26 -3.00 -1.45
N ILE A 31 11.50 -3.31 -1.06
CA ILE A 31 11.85 -4.62 -0.49
C ILE A 31 11.29 -4.79 0.91
N GLU A 32 11.36 -3.75 1.75
CA GLU A 32 10.78 -3.80 3.09
C GLU A 32 9.26 -3.93 3.07
N GLY A 33 8.58 -3.17 2.22
CA GLY A 33 7.14 -3.28 2.02
C GLY A 33 6.73 -4.68 1.57
N ARG A 34 7.44 -5.26 0.60
CA ARG A 34 7.24 -6.66 0.17
C ARG A 34 7.48 -7.64 1.32
N ALA A 35 8.58 -7.50 2.06
CA ALA A 35 8.94 -8.41 3.13
C ALA A 35 7.89 -8.42 4.26
N PHE A 36 7.39 -7.24 4.62
CA PHE A 36 6.31 -7.12 5.61
C PHE A 36 5.02 -7.79 5.14
N LEU A 37 4.59 -7.50 3.90
CA LEU A 37 3.38 -8.12 3.34
C LEU A 37 3.53 -9.65 3.30
N ARG A 38 4.67 -10.17 2.82
CA ARG A 38 4.94 -11.61 2.76
C ARG A 38 4.85 -12.27 4.14
N ARG A 39 5.47 -11.69 5.18
CA ARG A 39 5.35 -12.22 6.56
C ARG A 39 3.89 -12.28 7.02
N MET A 40 3.08 -11.32 6.59
CA MET A 40 1.67 -11.25 6.94
C MET A 40 0.82 -12.29 6.24
N ILE A 41 1.04 -12.56 4.95
CA ILE A 41 0.06 -13.31 4.14
C ILE A 41 0.60 -14.48 3.32
N ASP A 42 1.91 -14.66 3.17
CA ASP A 42 2.45 -15.77 2.37
C ASP A 42 2.03 -17.12 2.96
N GLY A 43 1.50 -18.00 2.10
CA GLY A 43 1.02 -19.33 2.50
C GLY A 43 -0.28 -19.31 3.32
N LYS A 44 -0.94 -18.15 3.46
CA LYS A 44 -2.16 -17.99 4.26
C LYS A 44 -3.38 -17.76 3.37
N HIS A 45 -4.55 -18.08 3.89
CA HIS A 45 -5.82 -17.79 3.21
C HIS A 45 -6.19 -16.31 3.40
N VAL A 46 -6.15 -15.54 2.32
CA VAL A 46 -6.51 -14.12 2.28
C VAL A 46 -7.84 -13.95 1.57
N SER A 47 -8.78 -13.28 2.23
CA SER A 47 -10.08 -12.94 1.66
C SER A 47 -10.05 -11.51 1.14
N CYS A 48 -10.38 -11.29 -0.13
CA CYS A 48 -10.46 -9.94 -0.71
C CYS A 48 -11.86 -9.68 -1.25
N ARG A 49 -12.52 -8.64 -0.74
CA ARG A 49 -13.74 -8.09 -1.34
C ARG A 49 -13.32 -7.15 -2.48
N ILE A 50 -13.64 -7.49 -3.72
CA ILE A 50 -13.40 -6.59 -4.85
C ILE A 50 -14.35 -5.41 -4.73
N ILE A 51 -13.78 -4.21 -4.75
CA ILE A 51 -14.53 -2.95 -4.64
C ILE A 51 -14.45 -2.12 -5.92
N ASP A 52 -13.47 -2.39 -6.77
CA ASP A 52 -13.28 -1.67 -8.02
C ASP A 52 -12.49 -2.48 -9.04
N ARG A 53 -12.57 -2.05 -10.30
CA ARG A 53 -11.65 -2.41 -11.38
C ARG A 53 -11.06 -1.13 -11.92
N ASP A 54 -9.76 -0.94 -11.72
CA ASP A 54 -9.11 0.28 -12.18
C ASP A 54 -9.10 0.40 -13.71
N GLN A 55 -8.71 1.58 -14.22
CA GLN A 55 -8.62 1.87 -15.65
C GLN A 55 -7.77 0.87 -16.47
N TYR A 56 -6.87 0.12 -15.82
CA TYR A 56 -6.04 -0.91 -16.46
C TYR A 56 -6.65 -2.31 -16.33
N ARG A 57 -7.94 -2.40 -15.95
CA ARG A 57 -8.71 -3.63 -15.70
C ARG A 57 -8.13 -4.50 -14.59
N ARG A 58 -7.34 -3.94 -13.68
CA ARG A 58 -6.81 -4.65 -12.52
C ARG A 58 -7.86 -4.67 -11.42
N LEU A 59 -8.00 -5.79 -10.75
CA LEU A 59 -8.89 -5.90 -9.60
C LEU A 59 -8.33 -5.10 -8.43
N VAL A 60 -9.17 -4.31 -7.80
CA VAL A 60 -8.85 -3.57 -6.57
C VAL A 60 -9.74 -4.12 -5.47
N GLY A 61 -9.14 -4.56 -4.37
CA GLY A 61 -9.84 -5.26 -3.31
C GLY A 61 -9.46 -4.81 -1.91
N HIS A 62 -10.46 -4.78 -1.03
CA HIS A 62 -10.28 -4.67 0.41
C HIS A 62 -9.96 -6.06 0.96
N CYS A 63 -8.73 -6.28 1.40
CA CYS A 63 -8.17 -7.60 1.67
C CYS A 63 -7.91 -7.81 3.16
N PHE A 64 -8.22 -9.03 3.62
CA PHE A 64 -8.15 -9.42 5.01
C PHE A 64 -7.43 -10.77 5.17
N TYR A 65 -6.62 -10.87 6.21
CA TYR A 65 -6.18 -12.16 6.75
C TYR A 65 -6.83 -12.35 8.12
N LYS A 66 -7.76 -13.30 8.24
CA LYS A 66 -8.71 -13.36 9.36
C LYS A 66 -9.44 -12.00 9.48
N GLU A 67 -9.42 -11.38 10.65
CA GLU A 67 -10.01 -10.06 10.90
C GLU A 67 -9.04 -8.90 10.65
N THR A 68 -7.81 -9.17 10.21
CA THR A 68 -6.81 -8.10 9.99
C THR A 68 -6.92 -7.52 8.58
N ASP A 69 -7.28 -6.24 8.48
CA ASP A 69 -7.16 -5.47 7.24
C ASP A 69 -5.68 -5.33 6.86
N VAL A 70 -5.33 -5.94 5.73
CA VAL A 70 -3.96 -6.00 5.22
C VAL A 70 -3.47 -4.62 4.75
N GLY A 71 -4.35 -3.83 4.11
CA GLY A 71 -4.02 -2.51 3.63
C GLY A 71 -3.76 -1.55 4.78
N LEU A 72 -4.63 -1.57 5.78
CA LEU A 72 -4.50 -0.77 6.98
C LEU A 72 -3.22 -1.12 7.74
N ALA A 73 -2.89 -2.42 7.85
CA ALA A 73 -1.69 -2.86 8.52
C ALA A 73 -0.40 -2.37 7.81
N MET A 74 -0.41 -2.26 6.48
CA MET A 74 0.69 -1.64 5.72
C MET A 74 0.84 -0.15 6.04
N VAL A 75 -0.28 0.59 6.09
CA VAL A 75 -0.30 2.03 6.43
C VAL A 75 0.18 2.26 7.86
N ARG A 76 -0.35 1.49 8.82
CA ARG A 76 0.03 1.55 10.24
C ARG A 76 1.52 1.26 10.47
N ALA A 77 2.14 0.44 9.62
CA ALA A 77 3.58 0.17 9.64
C ALA A 77 4.43 1.26 8.94
N GLY A 78 3.81 2.27 8.33
CA GLY A 78 4.48 3.27 7.50
C GLY A 78 5.03 2.72 6.19
N LEU A 79 4.55 1.56 5.72
CA LEU A 79 5.05 0.89 4.50
C LEU A 79 4.15 1.13 3.28
N ALA A 80 3.11 1.95 3.45
CA ALA A 80 2.28 2.46 2.38
C ALA A 80 1.67 3.82 2.79
N GLU A 81 1.41 4.67 1.81
CA GLU A 81 0.59 5.88 1.96
C GLU A 81 -0.89 5.55 1.81
N SER A 82 -1.74 6.31 2.48
CA SER A 82 -3.19 6.24 2.32
C SER A 82 -3.63 6.95 1.02
N MET A 83 -4.45 6.26 0.22
CA MET A 83 -4.95 6.69 -1.09
C MET A 83 -6.48 6.81 -1.10
N LEU A 84 -7.03 7.36 -0.02
CA LEU A 84 -8.46 7.40 0.26
C LEU A 84 -9.26 8.13 -0.82
N ARG A 85 -8.70 9.20 -1.41
CA ARG A 85 -9.33 9.98 -2.49
C ARG A 85 -9.61 9.20 -3.78
N TYR A 86 -9.03 8.01 -3.96
CA TYR A 86 -9.21 7.18 -5.15
C TYR A 86 -10.17 6.01 -4.93
N LEU A 87 -10.82 5.93 -3.77
CA LEU A 87 -11.80 4.91 -3.52
C LEU A 87 -13.14 5.25 -4.21
N PRO A 88 -13.86 4.25 -4.75
CA PRO A 88 -15.20 4.47 -5.27
C PRO A 88 -16.16 4.84 -4.13
N SER A 89 -17.15 5.70 -4.36
CA SER A 89 -18.06 6.20 -3.31
C SER A 89 -18.80 5.10 -2.53
N SER A 90 -18.92 3.89 -3.07
CA SER A 90 -19.55 2.72 -2.45
C SER A 90 -18.59 1.84 -1.63
N HIS A 91 -17.36 2.27 -1.39
CA HIS A 91 -16.36 1.47 -0.69
C HIS A 91 -16.78 1.19 0.78
N PRO A 92 -16.41 0.04 1.35
CA PRO A 92 -16.67 -0.29 2.76
C PRO A 92 -15.56 0.16 3.72
N ILE A 93 -14.47 0.74 3.20
CA ILE A 93 -13.27 1.09 3.98
C ILE A 93 -13.55 2.24 4.96
N ASN A 94 -13.10 2.06 6.21
CA ASN A 94 -13.16 3.10 7.24
C ASN A 94 -12.06 4.15 7.01
N LEU A 95 -12.46 5.32 6.54
CA LEU A 95 -11.53 6.42 6.23
C LEU A 95 -10.84 6.99 7.47
N VAL A 96 -11.54 7.04 8.61
CA VAL A 96 -11.01 7.56 9.86
C VAL A 96 -9.86 6.68 10.33
N GLU A 97 -10.05 5.36 10.35
CA GLU A 97 -9.03 4.43 10.81
C GLU A 97 -7.75 4.46 9.95
N TYR A 98 -7.90 4.59 8.62
CA TYR A 98 -6.75 4.75 7.73
C TYR A 98 -6.01 6.07 7.95
N GLY A 99 -6.75 7.17 8.14
CA GLY A 99 -6.16 8.48 8.45
C GLY A 99 -5.40 8.49 9.77
N GLU A 100 -6.00 7.94 10.82
CA GLU A 100 -5.37 7.79 12.14
C GLU A 100 -4.13 6.89 12.09
N ALA A 101 -4.21 5.77 11.37
CA ALA A 101 -3.06 4.87 11.20
C ALA A 101 -1.89 5.56 10.49
N GLU A 102 -2.16 6.36 9.45
CA GLU A 102 -1.12 7.10 8.74
C GLU A 102 -0.51 8.21 9.60
N ASN A 103 -1.35 8.98 10.31
CA ASN A 103 -0.89 10.01 11.24
C ASN A 103 -0.02 9.41 12.35
N SER A 104 -0.46 8.30 12.96
CA SER A 104 0.33 7.58 13.96
C SER A 104 1.68 7.12 13.40
N ALA A 105 1.72 6.62 12.15
CA ALA A 105 2.97 6.23 11.51
C ALA A 105 3.89 7.43 11.24
N ARG A 106 3.34 8.60 10.91
CA ARG A 106 4.09 9.86 10.76
C ARG A 106 4.69 10.32 12.08
N ASP A 107 3.87 10.41 13.12
CA ASP A 107 4.29 10.88 14.45
C ASP A 107 5.40 10.02 15.03
N ARG A 108 5.30 8.70 14.82
CA ARG A 108 6.29 7.72 15.26
C ARG A 108 7.48 7.57 14.33
N ARG A 109 7.52 8.30 13.21
CA ARG A 109 8.54 8.21 12.16
C ARG A 109 8.78 6.75 11.76
N LEU A 110 7.74 6.09 11.26
CA LEU A 110 7.83 4.70 10.78
C LEU A 110 7.95 4.65 9.26
N GLY A 111 8.73 3.69 8.75
CA GLY A 111 8.78 3.39 7.33
C GLY A 111 9.07 4.64 6.47
N LEU A 112 8.22 4.91 5.49
CA LEU A 112 8.27 6.09 4.63
C LEU A 112 8.53 7.39 5.41
N TRP A 113 7.93 7.54 6.58
CA TRP A 113 7.97 8.76 7.40
C TRP A 113 9.27 8.93 8.22
N SER A 114 10.22 8.02 8.09
CA SER A 114 11.57 8.15 8.68
C SER A 114 12.68 8.26 7.64
N ALA A 115 12.32 8.37 6.36
CA ALA A 115 13.26 8.40 5.27
C ALA A 115 13.06 9.67 4.42
N GLU A 116 14.14 10.17 3.86
CA GLU A 116 14.11 11.05 2.71
C GLU A 116 13.75 10.18 1.50
N ILE A 117 12.49 10.21 1.10
CA ILE A 117 11.98 9.37 0.03
C ILE A 117 10.85 10.09 -0.72
N GLU A 118 10.81 9.90 -2.04
CA GLU A 118 9.67 10.32 -2.84
C GLU A 118 8.44 9.47 -2.48
N SER A 119 7.27 10.11 -2.35
CA SER A 119 5.98 9.42 -2.19
C SER A 119 5.83 8.29 -3.22
N PRO A 120 5.45 7.06 -2.83
CA PRO A 120 5.17 5.96 -3.75
C PRO A 120 4.21 6.33 -4.89
N HIS A 121 3.22 7.17 -4.61
CA HIS A 121 2.27 7.64 -5.62
C HIS A 121 2.94 8.49 -6.69
N LEU A 122 3.78 9.45 -6.28
CA LEU A 122 4.53 10.31 -7.20
C LEU A 122 5.54 9.50 -8.01
N TYR A 123 6.30 8.63 -7.34
CA TYR A 123 7.27 7.74 -7.97
C TYR A 123 6.63 6.87 -9.05
N ARG A 124 5.47 6.27 -8.76
CA ARG A 124 4.75 5.47 -9.77
C ARG A 124 4.29 6.31 -10.94
N ARG A 125 3.77 7.52 -10.69
CA ARG A 125 3.26 8.40 -11.76
C ARG A 125 4.39 8.83 -12.70
N ALA A 126 5.57 9.17 -12.17
CA ALA A 126 6.73 9.56 -12.97
C ALA A 126 7.25 8.42 -13.89
N LYS A 127 7.02 7.16 -13.52
CA LYS A 127 7.46 5.98 -14.30
C LYS A 127 6.44 5.48 -15.31
N LYS A 128 5.24 6.05 -15.37
CA LYS A 128 4.30 5.71 -16.44
C LYS A 128 4.74 6.44 -17.72
N PRO A 129 4.87 5.76 -18.87
CA PRO A 129 5.00 6.46 -20.14
C PRO A 129 3.79 7.39 -20.33
N PRO A 130 3.95 8.54 -21.02
CA PRO A 130 2.82 9.40 -21.33
C PRO A 130 1.74 8.58 -22.03
N ALA A 131 0.48 8.82 -21.66
CA ALA A 131 -0.64 8.22 -22.38
C ALA A 131 -0.59 8.73 -23.83
N HIS A 132 -0.46 7.82 -24.80
CA HIS A 132 -0.70 8.08 -26.21
C HIS A 132 -2.19 7.96 -26.50
#